data_AF-A0A4Q0A351-F1
#
_entry.id   AF-A0A4Q0A351-F1
#
_cell.length_a   1.000
_cell.length_b   1.000
_cell.length_c   1.000
_cell.angle_alpha   90.00
_cell.angle_beta   90.00
_cell.angle_gamma   90.00
#
_symmetry.space_group_name_H-M   'P 1'
#
loop_
_entity.id
_entity.type
_entity.pdbx_description
1 polymer ?
#
loop_
_entity_poly.entity_id
_entity_poly.type
_entity_poly.pdbx_seq_one_letter_code
_entity_poly.pdbx_strand_id
1 'polypeptide(L)'
;MVYIGDQPSAASYGHCATVLIPAIEQLDQTTPDVNIEAARTLTQFLSPGLADPSSKSDITVEDIIKYYYFAGLAYIAQVNYCRAKEYLTLCLVVPTIEIHPLQSIAYNKVSLVNLILEGQAFCIPKLCSSELLIVGPQSACHSLFCRKYPDLDSQQLRTILATHRASFIHSGDLELAQIAVGSVERHLLKKMARIYTCVPMSTLATALAKPQTEVSYATIAHILESLQCEGSAAIRIENRPQQCPVVHFLPSNINAMNQQAVLGHEIQRATRLLAEVKQIASQLRQPSASQTPTQPPNNASTHQTNPEQLADLDGVGPPSSEPLQRVDIVWLDSEDN
;
A
#
# COMPACT_ATOMS: atom_id res chain seq x y z
N MET A 1 -24.63 26.42 -3.13
CA MET A 1 -23.71 27.44 -2.60
C MET A 1 -22.96 26.78 -1.45
N VAL A 2 -21.88 26.08 -1.78
CA VAL A 2 -21.09 25.27 -0.84
C VAL A 2 -19.88 26.11 -0.46
N TYR A 3 -19.71 26.36 0.83
CA TYR A 3 -18.60 27.12 1.39
C TYR A 3 -17.30 26.35 1.13
N ILE A 4 -16.45 26.90 0.26
CA ILE A 4 -15.05 26.52 0.13
C ILE A 4 -14.34 27.24 1.27
N GLY A 5 -14.14 26.56 2.39
CA GLY A 5 -13.27 27.02 3.47
C GLY A 5 -11.82 26.98 3.01
N ASP A 6 -11.08 28.04 3.33
CA ASP A 6 -9.68 28.29 2.94
C ASP A 6 -8.80 27.04 2.97
N GLN A 7 -8.24 26.71 1.81
CA GLN A 7 -7.14 25.76 1.67
C GLN A 7 -5.91 26.32 2.41
N PRO A 8 -5.32 25.62 3.40
CA PRO A 8 -4.03 26.03 3.92
C PRO A 8 -3.00 25.93 2.79
N SER A 9 -2.35 27.05 2.48
CA SER A 9 -1.45 27.17 1.33
C SER A 9 -0.40 26.06 1.29
N ALA A 10 -0.21 25.46 0.12
CA ALA A 10 0.81 24.45 -0.18
C ALA A 10 2.26 24.90 0.15
N ALA A 11 2.46 26.18 0.47
CA ALA A 11 3.74 26.74 0.92
C ALA A 11 4.16 26.27 2.32
N SER A 12 3.22 25.86 3.19
CA SER A 12 3.54 25.42 4.56
C SER A 12 4.25 24.06 4.59
N TYR A 13 3.88 23.15 3.66
CA TYR A 13 4.48 21.81 3.58
C TYR A 13 5.80 21.78 2.80
N GLY A 14 6.07 22.81 1.98
CA GLY A 14 7.36 22.97 1.27
C GLY A 14 8.54 23.30 2.18
N HIS A 15 8.31 23.99 3.30
CA HIS A 15 9.36 24.33 4.26
C HIS A 15 9.90 23.13 5.04
N CYS A 16 9.10 22.07 5.23
CA CYS A 16 9.59 20.83 5.86
C CYS A 16 10.58 20.07 4.97
N ALA A 17 10.41 20.11 3.64
CA ALA A 17 11.32 19.47 2.70
C ALA A 17 12.69 20.18 2.65
N THR A 18 12.72 21.51 2.78
CA THR A 18 13.98 22.29 2.74
C THR A 18 14.86 22.10 3.97
N VAL A 19 14.29 21.70 5.12
CA VAL A 19 15.04 21.43 6.36
C VAL A 19 15.48 19.96 6.45
N LEU A 20 14.75 19.03 5.84
CA LEU A 20 15.08 17.60 5.88
C LEU A 20 16.21 17.20 4.90
N ILE A 21 16.33 17.87 3.75
CA ILE A 21 17.35 17.52 2.73
C ILE A 21 18.80 17.76 3.23
N PRO A 22 19.15 18.89 3.89
CA PRO A 22 20.50 19.10 4.44
C PRO A 22 20.83 18.15 5.61
N ALA A 23 19.82 17.71 6.37
CA ALA A 23 20.00 16.74 7.45
C ALA A 23 20.34 15.33 6.91
N ILE A 24 19.83 15.00 5.72
CA ILE A 24 20.12 13.75 4.97
C ILE A 24 21.48 13.82 4.27
N GLU A 25 21.97 14.99 3.89
CA GLU A 25 23.30 15.13 3.27
C GLU A 25 24.45 15.04 4.29
N GLN A 26 24.17 15.24 5.59
CA GLN A 26 25.11 14.96 6.68
C GLN A 26 25.11 13.47 7.13
N LEU A 27 24.24 12.63 6.57
CA LEU A 27 24.07 11.20 6.90
C LEU A 27 25.02 10.26 6.11
N ASP A 28 25.87 10.75 5.20
CA ASP A 28 26.71 9.92 4.33
C ASP A 28 28.01 9.41 4.98
N GLN A 29 28.37 9.84 6.21
CA GLN A 29 29.71 9.57 6.75
C GLN A 29 29.84 8.57 7.90
N THR A 30 28.79 8.07 8.57
CA THR A 30 29.01 7.15 9.71
C THR A 30 27.87 6.15 9.99
N THR A 31 28.22 4.86 9.88
CA THR A 31 27.79 3.64 10.62
C THR A 31 26.33 3.43 11.10
N PRO A 32 25.84 2.16 11.13
CA PRO A 32 24.43 1.77 11.23
C PRO A 32 23.68 2.08 12.56
N ASP A 33 24.33 2.64 13.57
CA ASP A 33 23.73 2.87 14.89
C ASP A 33 22.90 4.17 14.99
N VAL A 34 22.89 5.02 13.94
CA VAL A 34 22.12 6.28 13.88
C VAL A 34 20.65 6.07 13.52
N ASN A 35 20.23 4.83 13.20
CA ASN A 35 18.82 4.52 12.90
C ASN A 35 17.89 4.80 14.10
N ILE A 36 18.45 4.91 15.31
CA ILE A 36 17.74 5.31 16.53
C ILE A 36 17.57 6.84 16.60
N GLU A 37 18.55 7.65 16.17
CA GLU A 37 18.49 9.12 16.29
C GLU A 37 17.65 9.77 15.18
N ALA A 38 17.60 9.18 13.99
CA ALA A 38 16.66 9.58 12.92
C ALA A 38 15.20 9.26 13.31
N ALA A 39 14.98 8.06 13.88
CA ALA A 39 13.71 7.73 14.53
C ALA A 39 13.42 8.69 15.69
N ARG A 40 14.43 9.09 16.48
CA ARG A 40 14.29 10.04 17.60
C ARG A 40 13.91 11.44 17.13
N THR A 41 14.48 11.91 16.02
CA THR A 41 14.16 13.22 15.42
C THR A 41 12.74 13.21 14.84
N LEU A 42 12.35 12.13 14.12
CA LEU A 42 10.96 11.94 13.67
C LEU A 42 9.98 11.81 14.85
N THR A 43 10.39 11.14 15.93
CA THR A 43 9.63 11.02 17.18
C THR A 43 9.52 12.38 17.88
N GLN A 44 10.55 13.23 17.80
CA GLN A 44 10.58 14.56 18.41
C GLN A 44 9.66 15.55 17.68
N PHE A 45 9.47 15.40 16.37
CA PHE A 45 8.43 16.11 15.60
C PHE A 45 7.02 15.57 15.85
N LEU A 46 6.87 14.28 16.19
CA LEU A 46 5.63 13.67 16.67
C LEU A 46 5.33 14.00 18.15
N SER A 47 6.28 14.57 18.91
CA SER A 47 6.23 14.65 20.38
C SER A 47 5.61 15.89 21.04
N PRO A 48 5.09 16.96 20.40
CA PRO A 48 4.50 18.03 21.20
C PRO A 48 3.17 17.65 21.89
N GLY A 49 2.62 16.45 21.65
CA GLY A 49 1.38 15.98 22.30
C GLY A 49 1.42 14.58 22.93
N LEU A 50 2.53 13.83 22.85
CA LEU A 50 2.56 12.42 23.28
C LEU A 50 3.09 12.20 24.71
N ALA A 51 3.50 13.27 25.41
CA ALA A 51 4.29 13.17 26.65
C ALA A 51 3.58 13.71 27.89
N ASP A 52 2.30 13.39 28.09
CA ASP A 52 1.64 13.52 29.39
C ASP A 52 1.04 12.17 29.83
N PRO A 53 1.67 11.43 30.76
CA PRO A 53 1.20 10.11 31.18
C PRO A 53 0.00 10.15 32.15
N SER A 54 -0.68 11.30 32.30
CA SER A 54 -1.80 11.49 33.24
C SER A 54 -3.16 11.76 32.57
N SER A 55 -3.23 11.93 31.26
CA SER A 55 -4.50 11.97 30.52
C SER A 55 -4.64 10.68 29.72
N LYS A 56 -5.86 10.17 29.56
CA LYS A 56 -6.13 9.10 28.59
C LYS A 56 -5.54 9.58 27.25
N SER A 57 -4.55 8.87 26.73
CA SER A 57 -3.87 9.28 25.50
C SER A 57 -4.86 9.22 24.34
N ASP A 58 -5.42 10.35 23.96
CA ASP A 58 -6.37 10.49 22.86
C ASP A 58 -5.61 10.34 21.54
N ILE A 59 -5.24 9.12 21.17
CA ILE A 59 -4.68 8.80 19.85
C ILE A 59 -5.76 9.14 18.82
N THR A 60 -5.48 10.10 17.96
CA THR A 60 -6.41 10.52 16.92
C THR A 60 -6.20 9.72 15.63
N VAL A 61 -7.20 9.71 14.75
CA VAL A 61 -7.10 9.10 13.42
C VAL A 61 -5.99 9.78 12.60
N GLU A 62 -5.77 11.07 12.80
CA GLU A 62 -4.70 11.84 12.14
C GLU A 62 -3.31 11.32 12.54
N ASP A 63 -3.10 10.98 13.81
CA ASP A 63 -1.83 10.42 14.29
C ASP A 63 -1.53 9.07 13.63
N ILE A 64 -2.56 8.24 13.44
CA ILE A 64 -2.46 6.95 12.76
C ILE A 64 -2.05 7.14 11.29
N ILE A 65 -2.69 8.07 10.59
CA ILE A 65 -2.39 8.39 9.18
C ILE A 65 -0.96 8.91 9.04
N LYS A 66 -0.55 9.85 9.90
CA LYS A 66 0.81 10.40 9.93
C LYS A 66 1.84 9.31 10.18
N TYR A 67 1.61 8.45 11.17
CA TYR A 67 2.51 7.35 11.50
C TYR A 67 2.78 6.45 10.29
N TYR A 68 1.73 5.94 9.64
CA TYR A 68 1.90 5.04 8.49
C TYR A 68 2.53 5.74 7.29
N TYR A 69 2.17 7.00 7.04
CA TYR A 69 2.76 7.80 5.97
C TYR A 69 4.28 8.00 6.16
N PHE A 70 4.71 8.46 7.33
CA PHE A 70 6.13 8.72 7.61
C PHE A 70 6.94 7.42 7.70
N ALA A 71 6.37 6.36 8.26
CA ALA A 71 7.00 5.03 8.21
C ALA A 71 7.22 4.56 6.76
N GLY A 72 6.24 4.77 5.88
CA GLY A 72 6.38 4.50 4.45
C GLY A 72 7.52 5.28 3.81
N LEU A 73 7.63 6.58 4.11
CA LEU A 73 8.73 7.42 3.62
C LEU A 73 10.10 6.97 4.14
N ALA A 74 10.20 6.58 5.41
CA ALA A 74 11.44 6.05 5.98
C ALA A 74 11.91 4.79 5.24
N TYR A 75 10.99 3.87 4.90
CA TYR A 75 11.32 2.70 4.10
C TYR A 75 11.68 3.02 2.64
N ILE A 76 11.08 4.05 2.04
CA ILE A 76 11.49 4.54 0.71
C ILE A 76 12.94 5.04 0.77
N ALA A 77 13.29 5.83 1.79
CA ALA A 77 14.65 6.33 1.97
C ALA A 77 15.68 5.20 2.16
N GLN A 78 15.27 4.10 2.81
CA GLN A 78 16.08 2.88 2.96
C GLN A 78 16.05 1.97 1.72
N VAL A 79 15.41 2.38 0.61
CA VAL A 79 15.27 1.59 -0.63
C VAL A 79 14.51 0.26 -0.40
N ASN A 80 13.81 0.12 0.74
CA ASN A 80 12.98 -1.04 1.06
C ASN A 80 11.56 -0.83 0.54
N TYR A 81 11.42 -0.90 -0.78
CA TYR A 81 10.15 -0.65 -1.46
C TYR A 81 9.03 -1.62 -1.05
N CYS A 82 9.37 -2.88 -0.74
CA CYS A 82 8.40 -3.88 -0.30
C CYS A 82 7.69 -3.43 0.99
N ARG A 83 8.46 -3.04 2.01
CA ARG A 83 7.88 -2.52 3.26
C ARG A 83 7.24 -1.15 3.07
N ALA A 84 7.82 -0.28 2.25
CA ALA A 84 7.21 1.01 1.94
C ALA A 84 5.80 0.87 1.37
N LYS A 85 5.60 -0.06 0.41
CA LYS A 85 4.28 -0.37 -0.16
C LYS A 85 3.28 -0.78 0.92
N GLU A 86 3.67 -1.66 1.85
CA GLU A 86 2.80 -2.11 2.93
C GLU A 86 2.34 -0.95 3.82
N TYR A 87 3.28 -0.14 4.33
CA TYR A 87 2.96 0.98 5.23
C TYR A 87 2.15 2.07 4.54
N LEU A 88 2.47 2.41 3.29
CA LEU A 88 1.67 3.36 2.52
C LEU A 88 0.27 2.81 2.22
N THR A 89 0.13 1.50 1.98
CA THR A 89 -1.19 0.86 1.80
C THR A 89 -2.00 0.93 3.09
N LEU A 90 -1.38 0.70 4.25
CA LEU A 90 -2.06 0.84 5.55
C LEU A 90 -2.57 2.27 5.78
N CYS A 91 -1.83 3.30 5.35
CA CYS A 91 -2.28 4.69 5.38
C CYS A 91 -3.58 4.89 4.56
N LEU A 92 -3.70 4.24 3.40
CA LEU A 92 -4.89 4.32 2.52
C LEU A 92 -6.12 3.58 3.06
N VAL A 93 -5.91 2.56 3.89
CA VAL A 93 -6.99 1.72 4.44
C VAL A 93 -7.59 2.32 5.72
N VAL A 94 -6.95 3.34 6.31
CA VAL A 94 -7.50 4.03 7.48
C VAL A 94 -8.88 4.61 7.13
N PRO A 95 -9.95 4.21 7.84
CA PRO A 95 -11.30 4.67 7.55
C PRO A 95 -11.44 6.14 7.94
N THR A 96 -11.80 6.99 6.98
CA THR A 96 -12.10 8.41 7.21
C THR A 96 -13.39 8.79 6.49
N ILE A 97 -14.15 9.73 7.07
CA ILE A 97 -15.38 10.27 6.45
C ILE A 97 -14.99 11.14 5.24
N GLU A 98 -13.94 11.93 5.39
CA GLU A 98 -13.33 12.71 4.32
C GLU A 98 -11.87 12.28 4.16
N ILE A 99 -11.36 12.33 2.94
CA ILE A 99 -9.98 11.90 2.68
C ILE A 99 -9.01 12.90 3.28
N HIS A 100 -8.11 12.39 4.10
CA HIS A 100 -7.02 13.20 4.61
C HIS A 100 -6.01 13.51 3.47
N PRO A 101 -5.50 14.74 3.34
CA PRO A 101 -4.55 15.09 2.27
C PRO A 101 -3.34 14.15 2.16
N LEU A 102 -2.81 13.69 3.30
CA LEU A 102 -1.73 12.71 3.34
C LEU A 102 -2.09 11.36 2.71
N GLN A 103 -3.35 10.92 2.77
CA GLN A 103 -3.78 9.68 2.10
C GLN A 103 -3.75 9.85 0.58
N SER A 104 -4.15 11.02 0.06
CA SER A 104 -4.04 11.30 -1.37
C SER A 104 -2.58 11.35 -1.85
N ILE A 105 -1.69 11.97 -1.06
CA ILE A 105 -0.24 11.99 -1.36
C ILE A 105 0.33 10.56 -1.28
N ALA A 106 -0.05 9.78 -0.28
CA ALA A 106 0.35 8.39 -0.11
C ALA A 106 -0.05 7.53 -1.33
N TYR A 107 -1.21 7.77 -1.92
CA TYR A 107 -1.68 7.03 -3.10
C TYR A 107 -0.75 7.22 -4.30
N ASN A 108 -0.33 8.46 -4.59
CA ASN A 108 0.60 8.73 -5.68
C ASN A 108 1.95 8.04 -5.44
N LYS A 109 2.47 8.12 -4.20
CA LYS A 109 3.73 7.46 -3.82
C LYS A 109 3.64 5.94 -3.91
N VAL A 110 2.57 5.35 -3.40
CA VAL A 110 2.39 3.89 -3.45
C VAL A 110 2.23 3.40 -4.89
N SER A 111 1.61 4.20 -5.76
CA SER A 111 1.53 3.91 -7.19
C SER A 111 2.92 3.84 -7.83
N LEU A 112 3.78 4.84 -7.57
CA LEU A 112 5.15 4.84 -8.07
C LEU A 112 6.00 3.70 -7.48
N VAL A 113 5.87 3.42 -6.18
CA VAL A 113 6.53 2.28 -5.53
C VAL A 113 6.07 0.96 -6.15
N ASN A 114 4.78 0.82 -6.46
CA ASN A 114 4.25 -0.37 -7.11
C ASN A 114 4.81 -0.56 -8.51
N LEU A 115 4.97 0.53 -9.27
CA LEU A 115 5.64 0.50 -10.57
C LEU A 115 7.09 0.03 -10.46
N ILE A 116 7.81 0.43 -9.42
CA ILE A 116 9.22 0.01 -9.18
C ILE A 116 9.31 -1.48 -8.82
N LEU A 117 8.36 -2.00 -8.05
CA LEU A 117 8.37 -3.39 -7.57
C LEU A 117 7.84 -4.40 -8.59
N GLU A 118 6.66 -4.11 -9.13
CA GLU A 118 5.84 -5.06 -9.88
C GLU A 118 5.74 -4.69 -11.37
N GLY A 119 6.11 -3.46 -11.73
CA GLY A 119 5.96 -2.94 -13.09
C GLY A 119 4.51 -2.74 -13.51
N GLN A 120 3.57 -2.67 -12.55
CA GLN A 120 2.14 -2.52 -12.80
C GLN A 120 1.52 -1.41 -11.95
N ALA A 121 0.43 -0.83 -12.44
CA ALA A 121 -0.32 0.17 -11.69
C ALA A 121 -0.85 -0.41 -10.37
N PHE A 122 -0.80 0.39 -9.31
CA PHE A 122 -1.31 -0.01 -8.01
C PHE A 122 -2.83 -0.19 -8.06
N CYS A 123 -3.31 -1.34 -7.57
CA CYS A 123 -4.73 -1.60 -7.40
C CYS A 123 -5.15 -1.23 -5.98
N ILE A 124 -6.14 -0.35 -5.86
CA ILE A 124 -6.66 0.07 -4.56
C ILE A 124 -7.31 -1.14 -3.86
N PRO A 125 -6.96 -1.44 -2.60
CA PRO A 125 -7.64 -2.47 -1.83
C PRO A 125 -9.14 -2.21 -1.72
N LYS A 126 -9.96 -3.25 -1.81
CA LYS A 126 -11.43 -3.15 -1.69
C LYS A 126 -11.92 -2.55 -0.36
N LEU A 127 -11.05 -2.54 0.65
CA LEU A 127 -11.35 -2.03 1.99
C LEU A 127 -11.23 -0.49 2.09
N CYS A 128 -10.65 0.16 1.08
CA CYS A 128 -10.52 1.62 1.06
C CYS A 128 -11.88 2.31 0.90
N SER A 129 -11.97 3.55 1.38
CA SER A 129 -13.16 4.38 1.25
C SER A 129 -13.51 4.63 -0.22
N SER A 130 -14.81 4.73 -0.54
CA SER A 130 -15.27 4.95 -1.93
C SER A 130 -14.77 6.29 -2.48
N GLU A 131 -14.62 7.26 -1.59
CA GLU A 131 -14.04 8.55 -1.87
C GLU A 131 -12.60 8.39 -2.41
N LEU A 132 -11.79 7.47 -1.87
CA LEU A 132 -10.40 7.29 -2.29
C LEU A 132 -10.30 6.77 -3.73
N LEU A 133 -11.30 6.02 -4.21
CA LEU A 133 -11.34 5.61 -5.63
C LEU A 133 -11.56 6.80 -6.56
N ILE A 134 -12.32 7.80 -6.12
CA ILE A 134 -12.64 8.99 -6.91
C ILE A 134 -11.49 10.00 -6.84
N VAL A 135 -10.92 10.16 -5.64
CA VAL A 135 -9.98 11.23 -5.30
C VAL A 135 -8.54 10.73 -5.24
N GLY A 136 -8.28 9.42 -5.28
CA GLY A 136 -6.92 8.87 -5.36
C GLY A 136 -6.11 9.43 -6.53
N PRO A 137 -6.59 9.31 -7.78
CA PRO A 137 -5.91 9.85 -8.95
C PRO A 137 -6.10 11.37 -9.12
N GLN A 138 -5.78 12.19 -8.11
CA GLN A 138 -5.88 13.67 -8.24
C GLN A 138 -4.90 14.22 -9.29
N SER A 139 -3.75 13.56 -9.42
CA SER A 139 -2.70 14.01 -10.31
C SER A 139 -2.87 13.36 -11.68
N ALA A 140 -3.38 14.14 -12.64
CA ALA A 140 -3.47 13.71 -14.04
C ALA A 140 -2.11 13.25 -14.59
N CYS A 141 -1.01 13.86 -14.15
CA CYS A 141 0.33 13.46 -14.60
C CYS A 141 0.79 12.13 -13.98
N HIS A 142 0.49 11.83 -12.72
CA HIS A 142 0.79 10.52 -12.13
C HIS A 142 -0.04 9.42 -12.77
N SER A 143 -1.33 9.64 -12.98
CA SER A 143 -2.21 8.69 -13.65
C SER A 143 -1.77 8.41 -15.09
N LEU A 144 -1.38 9.45 -15.83
CA LEU A 144 -0.83 9.32 -17.18
C LEU A 144 0.47 8.51 -17.17
N PHE A 145 1.39 8.80 -16.24
CA PHE A 145 2.64 8.08 -16.09
C PHE A 145 2.41 6.59 -15.77
N CYS A 146 1.55 6.28 -14.79
CA CYS A 146 1.21 4.91 -14.42
C CYS A 146 0.53 4.15 -15.56
N ARG A 147 -0.33 4.82 -16.33
CA ARG A 147 -1.00 4.21 -17.50
C ARG A 147 -0.03 3.90 -18.63
N LYS A 148 1.02 4.71 -18.81
CA LYS A 148 2.02 4.54 -19.86
C LYS A 148 3.18 3.63 -19.48
N TYR A 149 3.33 3.32 -18.19
CA TYR A 149 4.38 2.45 -17.71
C TYR A 149 4.37 1.02 -18.30
N PRO A 150 3.21 0.33 -18.44
CA PRO A 150 3.15 -1.04 -18.97
C PRO A 150 3.60 -1.18 -20.42
N ASP A 151 3.62 -0.07 -21.19
CA ASP A 151 4.15 -0.04 -22.55
C ASP A 151 5.68 -0.30 -22.56
N LEU A 152 6.34 -0.23 -21.38
CA LEU A 152 7.77 -0.50 -21.15
C LEU A 152 8.73 0.33 -22.03
N ASP A 153 8.27 1.49 -22.50
CA ASP A 153 9.10 2.45 -23.24
C ASP A 153 9.69 3.51 -22.29
N SER A 154 10.95 3.30 -21.91
CA SER A 154 11.69 4.22 -21.04
C SER A 154 11.84 5.63 -21.62
N GLN A 155 11.87 5.81 -22.95
CA GLN A 155 12.01 7.12 -23.59
C GLN A 155 10.71 7.90 -23.52
N GLN A 156 9.59 7.25 -23.82
CA GLN A 156 8.27 7.88 -23.66
C GLN A 156 8.02 8.33 -22.22
N LEU A 157 8.40 7.49 -21.24
CA LEU A 157 8.26 7.84 -19.83
C LEU A 157 9.17 9.01 -19.43
N ARG A 158 10.40 9.09 -19.95
CA ARG A 158 11.28 10.26 -19.75
C ARG A 158 10.70 11.53 -20.32
N THR A 159 10.10 11.46 -21.52
CA THR A 159 9.42 12.60 -22.14
C THR A 159 8.24 13.07 -21.29
N ILE A 160 7.41 12.15 -20.79
CA ILE A 160 6.31 12.46 -19.88
C ILE A 160 6.82 13.16 -18.61
N LEU A 161 7.91 12.65 -18.01
CA LEU A 161 8.52 13.28 -16.84
C LEU A 161 9.11 14.65 -17.15
N ALA A 162 9.70 14.85 -18.33
CA ALA A 162 10.20 16.15 -18.74
C ALA A 162 9.07 17.17 -18.92
N THR A 163 7.96 16.75 -19.56
CA THR A 163 6.77 17.59 -19.77
C THR A 163 6.10 17.99 -18.46
N HIS A 164 6.00 17.05 -17.50
CA HIS A 164 5.32 17.28 -16.22
C HIS A 164 6.28 17.51 -15.04
N ARG A 165 7.54 17.88 -15.32
CA ARG A 165 8.60 18.00 -14.30
C ARG A 165 8.20 18.90 -13.14
N ALA A 166 7.59 20.06 -13.41
CA ALA A 166 7.18 21.01 -12.39
C ALA A 166 6.17 20.39 -11.39
N SER A 167 5.23 19.57 -11.89
CA SER A 167 4.25 18.88 -11.05
C SER A 167 4.91 17.84 -10.14
N PHE A 168 5.86 17.06 -10.66
CA PHE A 168 6.60 16.06 -9.89
C PHE A 168 7.58 16.68 -8.86
N ILE A 169 8.14 17.86 -9.16
CA ILE A 169 8.95 18.62 -8.19
C ILE A 169 8.07 19.15 -7.07
N HIS A 170 6.91 19.72 -7.42
CA HIS A 170 5.97 20.25 -6.44
C HIS A 170 5.47 19.17 -5.46
N SER A 171 5.26 17.94 -5.92
CA SER A 171 4.84 16.82 -5.08
C SER A 171 6.00 16.08 -4.40
N GLY A 172 7.25 16.40 -4.72
CA GLY A 172 8.44 15.71 -4.19
C GLY A 172 8.55 14.24 -4.64
N ASP A 173 8.05 13.93 -5.84
CA ASP A 173 8.01 12.57 -6.40
C ASP A 173 8.96 12.36 -7.59
N LEU A 174 9.67 13.41 -8.01
CA LEU A 174 10.51 13.39 -9.21
C LEU A 174 11.57 12.28 -9.16
N GLU A 175 12.26 12.13 -8.04
CA GLU A 175 13.33 11.13 -7.86
C GLU A 175 12.76 9.71 -7.92
N LEU A 176 11.64 9.48 -7.22
CA LEU A 176 10.97 8.18 -7.22
C LEU A 176 10.48 7.82 -8.63
N ALA A 177 9.97 8.78 -9.39
CA ALA A 177 9.56 8.56 -10.77
C ALA A 177 10.75 8.30 -11.71
N GLN A 178 11.91 8.93 -11.49
CA GLN A 178 13.14 8.63 -12.22
C GLN A 178 13.64 7.20 -11.92
N ILE A 179 13.58 6.77 -10.66
CA ILE A 179 13.88 5.39 -10.27
C ILE A 179 12.91 4.42 -10.96
N ALA A 180 11.62 4.75 -11.02
CA ALA A 180 10.62 3.96 -11.76
C ALA A 180 10.99 3.83 -13.24
N VAL A 181 11.41 4.90 -13.91
CA VAL A 181 11.92 4.83 -15.30
C VAL A 181 13.14 3.89 -15.42
N GLY A 182 14.07 3.94 -14.46
CA GLY A 182 15.23 3.05 -14.43
C GLY A 182 14.86 1.57 -14.21
N SER A 183 13.71 1.28 -13.61
CA SER A 183 13.22 -0.09 -13.40
C SER A 183 12.56 -0.72 -14.64
N VAL A 184 12.27 0.05 -15.68
CA VAL A 184 11.59 -0.44 -16.90
C VAL A 184 12.38 -1.55 -17.60
N GLU A 185 13.69 -1.35 -17.79
CA GLU A 185 14.59 -2.32 -18.43
C GLU A 185 14.64 -3.63 -17.61
N ARG A 186 14.65 -3.51 -16.28
CA ARG A 186 14.58 -4.65 -15.36
C ARG A 186 13.25 -5.40 -15.50
N HIS A 187 12.13 -4.70 -15.57
CA HIS A 187 10.82 -5.33 -15.74
C HIS A 187 10.67 -6.02 -17.09
N LEU A 188 11.21 -5.44 -18.16
CA LEU A 188 11.22 -6.09 -19.46
C LEU A 188 11.98 -7.42 -19.41
N LEU A 189 13.17 -7.43 -18.80
CA LEU A 189 13.96 -8.66 -18.63
C LEU A 189 13.26 -9.68 -17.73
N LYS A 190 12.65 -9.25 -16.60
CA LYS A 190 11.83 -10.14 -15.75
C LYS A 190 10.66 -10.76 -16.55
N LYS A 191 10.00 -9.98 -17.41
CA LYS A 191 8.93 -10.45 -18.29
C LYS A 191 9.44 -11.47 -19.31
N MET A 192 10.60 -11.23 -19.93
CA MET A 192 11.24 -12.19 -20.83
C MET A 192 11.58 -13.49 -20.10
N ALA A 193 12.17 -13.40 -18.90
CA ALA A 193 12.53 -14.54 -18.07
C ALA A 193 11.32 -15.42 -17.68
N ARG A 194 10.13 -14.81 -17.57
CA ARG A 194 8.89 -15.54 -17.28
C ARG A 194 8.35 -16.31 -18.49
N ILE A 195 8.54 -15.79 -19.69
CA ILE A 195 7.92 -16.33 -20.92
C ILE A 195 8.88 -17.29 -21.65
N TYR A 196 10.18 -17.06 -21.54
CA TYR A 196 11.20 -17.80 -22.27
C TYR A 196 12.10 -18.58 -21.31
N THR A 197 12.42 -19.82 -21.67
CA THR A 197 13.47 -20.61 -20.99
C THR A 197 14.86 -20.28 -21.53
N CYS A 198 14.98 -19.93 -22.80
CA CYS A 198 16.24 -19.53 -23.42
C CYS A 198 16.02 -18.42 -24.45
N VAL A 199 16.88 -17.40 -24.43
CA VAL A 199 16.82 -16.25 -25.34
C VAL A 199 18.22 -15.84 -25.76
N PRO A 200 18.51 -15.65 -27.06
CA PRO A 200 19.80 -15.12 -27.48
C PRO A 200 19.96 -13.66 -27.05
N MET A 201 21.18 -13.27 -26.68
CA MET A 201 21.52 -11.93 -26.19
C MET A 201 21.20 -10.84 -27.22
N SER A 202 21.27 -11.16 -28.52
CA SER A 202 20.87 -10.26 -29.61
C SER A 202 19.40 -9.88 -29.54
N THR A 203 18.50 -10.85 -29.25
CA THR A 203 17.07 -10.58 -29.10
C THR A 203 16.79 -9.73 -27.86
N LEU A 204 17.51 -9.97 -26.75
CA LEU A 204 17.41 -9.11 -25.57
C LEU A 204 17.88 -7.70 -25.85
N ALA A 205 18.97 -7.54 -26.60
CA ALA A 205 19.47 -6.23 -27.01
C ALA A 205 18.50 -5.52 -27.93
N THR A 206 17.87 -6.19 -28.89
CA THR A 206 16.82 -5.58 -29.74
C THR A 206 15.59 -5.18 -28.93
N ALA A 207 15.18 -5.99 -27.95
CA ALA A 207 14.04 -5.66 -27.09
C ALA A 207 14.32 -4.46 -26.18
N LEU A 208 15.57 -4.30 -25.71
CA LEU A 208 16.02 -3.17 -24.89
C LEU A 208 16.49 -1.98 -25.73
N ALA A 209 16.68 -2.17 -27.03
CA ALA A 209 17.23 -1.16 -27.92
C ALA A 209 16.32 0.07 -27.92
N LYS A 210 16.96 1.22 -27.77
CA LYS A 210 16.29 2.52 -27.90
C LYS A 210 16.32 2.90 -29.38
N PRO A 211 15.36 3.69 -29.88
CA PRO A 211 15.32 4.11 -31.29
C PRO A 211 16.58 4.87 -31.76
N GLN A 212 17.49 5.25 -30.86
CA GLN A 212 18.71 5.99 -31.16
C GLN A 212 19.97 5.43 -30.49
N THR A 213 19.91 4.30 -29.77
CA THR A 213 21.07 3.79 -29.02
C THR A 213 21.09 2.27 -29.00
N GLU A 214 22.17 1.70 -29.51
CA GLU A 214 22.47 0.28 -29.34
C GLU A 214 22.83 0.00 -27.88
N VAL A 215 22.16 -0.99 -27.29
CA VAL A 215 22.43 -1.43 -25.92
C VAL A 215 23.57 -2.45 -25.94
N SER A 216 24.66 -2.13 -25.25
CA SER A 216 25.80 -3.04 -25.12
C SER A 216 25.41 -4.30 -24.35
N TYR A 217 25.91 -5.46 -24.80
CA TYR A 217 25.74 -6.73 -24.08
C TYR A 217 26.28 -6.68 -22.64
N ALA A 218 27.27 -5.82 -22.36
CA ALA A 218 27.79 -5.61 -21.02
C ALA A 218 26.73 -5.02 -20.07
N THR A 219 25.92 -4.07 -20.55
CA THR A 219 24.81 -3.48 -19.78
C THR A 219 23.74 -4.52 -19.49
N ILE A 220 23.40 -5.35 -20.48
CA ILE A 220 22.42 -6.44 -20.31
C ILE A 220 22.92 -7.46 -19.30
N ALA A 221 24.19 -7.87 -19.40
CA ALA A 221 24.81 -8.79 -18.44
C ALA A 221 24.78 -8.24 -17.01
N HIS A 222 25.10 -6.96 -16.82
CA HIS A 222 25.02 -6.31 -15.51
C HIS A 222 23.59 -6.31 -14.93
N ILE A 223 22.57 -6.07 -15.77
CA ILE A 223 21.17 -6.13 -15.30
C ILE A 223 20.77 -7.58 -14.98
N LEU A 224 21.20 -8.56 -15.77
CA LEU A 224 20.93 -9.97 -15.49
C LEU A 224 21.61 -10.43 -14.18
N GLU A 225 22.83 -9.96 -13.92
CA GLU A 225 23.54 -10.23 -12.67
C GLU A 225 22.81 -9.61 -11.47
N SER A 226 22.34 -8.37 -11.58
CA SER A 226 21.55 -7.76 -10.51
C SER A 226 20.25 -8.52 -10.24
N LEU A 227 19.55 -8.99 -11.28
CA LEU A 227 18.36 -9.83 -11.14
C LEU A 227 18.65 -11.17 -10.46
N GLN A 228 19.83 -11.74 -10.69
CA GLN A 228 20.28 -12.97 -10.05
C GLN A 228 20.63 -12.75 -8.57
N CYS A 229 21.35 -11.67 -8.25
CA CYS A 229 21.66 -11.28 -6.88
C CYS A 229 20.41 -10.97 -6.04
N GLU A 230 19.40 -10.35 -6.66
CA GLU A 230 18.08 -10.13 -6.05
C GLU A 230 17.28 -11.43 -5.82
N GLY A 231 17.71 -12.56 -6.39
CA GLY A 231 16.97 -13.82 -6.36
C GLY A 231 15.69 -13.80 -7.21
N SER A 232 15.54 -12.80 -8.11
CA SER A 232 14.36 -12.65 -8.96
C SER A 232 14.31 -13.67 -10.11
N ALA A 233 15.47 -14.10 -10.61
CA ALA A 233 15.57 -15.12 -11.66
C ALA A 233 16.89 -15.88 -11.55
N ALA A 234 16.87 -17.20 -11.76
CA ALA A 234 18.08 -17.99 -11.90
C ALA A 234 18.55 -17.93 -13.36
N ILE A 235 19.72 -17.33 -13.61
CA ILE A 235 20.19 -17.02 -14.96
C ILE A 235 21.52 -17.73 -15.20
N ARG A 236 21.70 -18.28 -16.41
CA ARG A 236 22.98 -18.81 -16.89
C ARG A 236 23.27 -18.31 -18.29
N ILE A 237 24.40 -17.65 -18.47
CA ILE A 237 24.84 -17.17 -19.79
C ILE A 237 25.78 -18.20 -20.41
N GLU A 238 25.41 -18.74 -21.56
CA GLU A 238 26.24 -19.63 -22.35
C GLU A 238 26.95 -18.82 -23.44
N ASN A 239 28.27 -18.73 -23.35
CA ASN A 239 29.09 -18.08 -24.36
C ASN A 239 29.65 -19.15 -25.30
N ARG A 240 29.15 -19.20 -26.53
CA ARG A 240 29.69 -20.09 -27.57
C ARG A 240 30.63 -19.30 -28.49
N PRO A 241 31.87 -19.76 -28.70
CA PRO A 241 32.77 -19.11 -29.63
C PRO A 241 32.13 -19.08 -31.03
N GLN A 242 32.17 -17.90 -31.68
CA GLN A 242 31.61 -17.63 -33.01
C GLN A 242 30.07 -17.59 -33.11
N GLN A 243 29.35 -17.56 -31.98
CA GLN A 243 27.88 -17.38 -31.97
C GLN A 243 27.45 -16.30 -30.97
N CYS A 244 26.25 -15.75 -31.16
CA CYS A 244 25.68 -14.83 -30.17
C CYS A 244 25.49 -15.56 -28.82
N PRO A 245 25.91 -14.96 -27.70
CA PRO A 245 25.69 -15.54 -26.38
C PRO A 245 24.20 -15.82 -26.15
N VAL A 246 23.89 -16.92 -25.46
CA VAL A 246 22.51 -17.31 -25.15
C VAL A 246 22.28 -17.24 -23.65
N VAL A 247 21.19 -16.61 -23.24
CA VAL A 247 20.76 -16.50 -21.85
C VAL A 247 19.75 -17.61 -21.59
N HIS A 248 20.05 -18.44 -20.60
CA HIS A 248 19.15 -19.48 -20.09
C HIS A 248 18.51 -18.99 -18.79
N PHE A 249 17.18 -18.93 -18.77
CA PHE A 249 16.38 -18.68 -17.59
C PHE A 249 16.01 -20.02 -16.98
N LEU A 250 16.61 -20.33 -15.84
CA LEU A 250 16.35 -21.55 -15.10
C LEU A 250 15.11 -21.33 -14.22
N PRO A 251 14.20 -22.31 -14.13
CA PRO A 251 13.17 -22.26 -13.11
C PRO A 251 13.86 -22.18 -11.75
N SER A 252 13.43 -21.25 -10.90
CA SER A 252 14.00 -21.03 -9.58
C SER A 252 14.17 -22.38 -8.87
N ASN A 253 15.42 -22.83 -8.72
CA ASN A 253 15.69 -24.09 -8.06
C ASN A 253 15.51 -23.85 -6.56
N ILE A 254 14.27 -24.04 -6.11
CA ILE A 254 13.96 -24.02 -4.69
C ILE A 254 14.54 -25.33 -4.14
N ASN A 255 15.81 -25.31 -3.74
CA ASN A 255 16.46 -26.45 -3.11
C ASN A 255 15.52 -27.00 -2.03
N ALA A 256 15.19 -28.30 -2.10
CA ALA A 256 14.22 -28.94 -1.20
C ALA A 256 14.53 -28.69 0.30
N MET A 257 15.82 -28.53 0.62
CA MET A 257 16.28 -28.23 1.98
C MET A 257 15.97 -26.78 2.43
N ASN A 258 16.03 -25.81 1.51
CA ASN A 258 15.57 -24.44 1.77
C ASN A 258 14.04 -24.37 1.81
N GLN A 259 13.33 -25.19 1.01
CA GLN A 259 11.88 -25.30 1.11
C GLN A 259 11.45 -25.73 2.51
N GLN A 260 12.09 -26.76 3.08
CA GLN A 260 11.70 -27.27 4.39
C GLN A 260 11.95 -26.26 5.52
N ALA A 261 13.04 -25.49 5.45
CA ALA A 261 13.30 -24.42 6.40
C ALA A 261 12.33 -23.23 6.25
N VAL A 262 12.07 -22.79 5.00
CA VAL A 262 11.10 -21.71 4.71
C VAL A 262 9.69 -22.13 5.11
N LEU A 263 9.27 -23.36 4.76
CA LEU A 263 7.99 -23.93 5.16
C LEU A 263 7.89 -24.04 6.68
N GLY A 264 8.95 -24.49 7.36
CA GLY A 264 9.00 -24.54 8.82
C GLY A 264 8.79 -23.16 9.44
N HIS A 265 9.46 -22.13 8.91
CA HIS A 265 9.30 -20.75 9.35
C HIS A 265 7.89 -20.21 9.10
N GLU A 266 7.32 -20.43 7.91
CA GLU A 266 5.96 -20.00 7.59
C GLU A 266 4.90 -20.75 8.43
N ILE A 267 5.10 -22.04 8.72
CA ILE A 267 4.24 -22.81 9.64
C ILE A 267 4.31 -22.21 11.05
N GLN A 268 5.50 -21.87 11.55
CA GLN A 268 5.65 -21.21 12.85
C GLN A 268 4.96 -19.85 12.88
N ARG A 269 5.11 -19.06 11.82
CA ARG A 269 4.44 -17.77 11.68
C ARG A 269 2.92 -17.92 11.67
N ALA A 270 2.40 -18.86 10.88
CA ALA A 270 0.97 -19.17 10.84
C ALA A 270 0.44 -19.66 12.20
N THR A 271 1.22 -20.47 12.92
CA THR A 271 0.87 -20.96 14.26
C THR A 271 0.82 -19.81 15.28
N ARG A 272 1.76 -18.86 15.21
CA ARG A 272 1.74 -17.65 16.04
C ARG A 272 0.53 -16.78 15.75
N LEU A 273 0.26 -16.50 14.47
CA LEU A 273 -0.92 -15.72 14.07
C LEU A 273 -2.22 -16.41 14.49
N LEU A 274 -2.31 -17.74 14.40
CA LEU A 274 -3.46 -18.49 14.88
C LEU A 274 -3.64 -18.35 16.40
N ALA A 275 -2.55 -18.32 17.17
CA ALA A 275 -2.61 -18.09 18.61
C ALA A 275 -3.12 -16.68 18.93
N GLU A 276 -2.64 -15.67 18.22
CA GLU A 276 -3.10 -14.28 18.36
C GLU A 276 -4.58 -14.13 17.99
N VAL A 277 -5.02 -14.73 16.89
CA VAL A 277 -6.44 -14.70 16.47
C VAL A 277 -7.32 -15.41 17.51
N LYS A 278 -6.88 -16.53 18.08
CA LYS A 278 -7.60 -17.21 19.18
C LYS A 278 -7.70 -16.32 20.42
N GLN A 279 -6.63 -15.60 20.75
CA GLN A 279 -6.62 -14.66 21.86
C GLN A 279 -7.61 -13.52 21.62
N ILE A 280 -7.58 -12.88 20.44
CA ILE A 280 -8.52 -11.82 20.07
C ILE A 280 -9.96 -12.34 20.08
N ALA A 281 -10.22 -13.52 19.52
CA ALA A 281 -11.53 -14.14 19.53
C ALA A 281 -12.03 -14.44 20.95
N SER A 282 -11.13 -14.83 21.87
CA SER A 282 -11.48 -15.05 23.28
C SER A 282 -11.82 -13.75 24.00
N GLN A 283 -11.16 -12.64 23.67
CA GLN A 283 -11.45 -11.31 24.20
C GLN A 283 -12.79 -10.79 23.70
N LEU A 284 -13.10 -10.97 22.41
CA LEU A 284 -14.38 -10.57 21.81
C LEU A 284 -15.57 -11.44 22.28
N ARG A 285 -15.31 -12.68 22.72
CA ARG A 285 -16.35 -13.60 23.20
C ARG A 285 -16.76 -13.34 24.64
N GLN A 286 -16.00 -12.60 25.44
CA GLN A 286 -16.45 -12.25 26.78
C GLN A 286 -17.57 -11.21 26.68
N PRO A 287 -18.83 -11.55 27.00
CA PRO A 287 -19.86 -10.52 27.13
C PRO A 287 -19.43 -9.59 28.27
N SER A 288 -19.63 -8.28 28.07
CA SER A 288 -19.37 -7.23 29.04
C SER A 288 -20.09 -7.51 30.37
N ALA A 289 -19.48 -8.31 31.23
CA ALA A 289 -20.05 -8.69 32.52
C ALA A 289 -19.72 -7.62 33.55
N SER A 290 -20.57 -6.59 33.63
CA SER A 290 -21.02 -5.97 34.90
C SER A 290 -21.70 -4.61 34.66
N GLN A 291 -22.99 -4.62 34.35
CA GLN A 291 -23.92 -3.64 34.93
C GLN A 291 -24.96 -4.44 35.70
N THR A 292 -24.73 -4.52 37.01
CA THR A 292 -25.67 -5.06 37.99
C THR A 292 -27.00 -4.30 37.88
N PRO A 293 -28.16 -4.95 37.73
CA PRO A 293 -29.43 -4.26 37.89
C PRO A 293 -29.54 -3.90 39.38
N THR A 294 -29.52 -2.61 39.68
CA THR A 294 -29.88 -2.05 40.97
C THR A 294 -31.25 -2.58 41.36
N GLN A 295 -31.32 -3.35 42.44
CA GLN A 295 -32.58 -3.71 43.08
C GLN A 295 -33.36 -2.42 43.41
N PRO A 296 -34.66 -2.33 43.10
CA PRO A 296 -35.49 -1.28 43.68
C PRO A 296 -35.81 -1.65 45.14
N PRO A 297 -35.91 -0.66 46.06
CA PRO A 297 -36.28 -0.93 47.44
C PRO A 297 -37.74 -1.34 47.54
N ASN A 298 -37.96 -2.41 48.29
CA ASN A 298 -39.22 -2.82 48.89
C ASN A 298 -39.92 -1.62 49.55
N ASN A 299 -41.16 -1.33 49.17
CA ASN A 299 -42.17 -0.78 50.07
C ASN A 299 -43.56 -1.20 49.58
N ALA A 300 -44.19 -2.08 50.36
CA ALA A 300 -45.58 -2.45 50.24
C ALA A 300 -46.43 -1.50 51.09
N SER A 301 -47.49 -0.94 50.50
CA SER A 301 -48.77 -0.67 51.18
C SER A 301 -49.85 -0.27 50.18
N THR A 302 -50.63 -1.27 49.79
CA THR A 302 -52.11 -1.36 49.79
C THR A 302 -52.95 -0.08 49.66
N HIS A 303 -53.79 0.00 48.61
CA HIS A 303 -55.21 0.42 48.55
C HIS A 303 -55.59 0.47 47.06
N GLN A 304 -56.77 0.17 46.53
CA GLN A 304 -58.00 -0.51 46.95
C GLN A 304 -58.81 -0.65 45.63
N THR A 305 -59.47 -1.78 45.46
CA THR A 305 -60.37 -2.16 44.35
C THR A 305 -61.55 -1.19 44.16
N ASN A 306 -61.91 -0.85 42.90
CA ASN A 306 -63.16 -1.29 42.26
C ASN A 306 -63.27 -0.93 40.75
N PRO A 307 -64.16 -1.59 39.98
CA PRO A 307 -64.14 -1.69 38.52
C PRO A 307 -65.21 -0.81 37.82
N GLU A 308 -65.41 -1.08 36.53
CA GLU A 308 -66.42 -0.52 35.60
C GLU A 308 -66.07 0.81 34.94
N GLN A 309 -65.66 0.75 33.68
CA GLN A 309 -66.53 1.26 32.60
C GLN A 309 -66.14 0.68 31.23
N LEU A 310 -67.15 0.07 30.64
CA LEU A 310 -67.27 -0.49 29.31
C LEU A 310 -67.59 0.65 28.34
N ALA A 311 -67.01 0.61 27.13
CA ALA A 311 -67.64 0.90 25.83
C ALA A 311 -66.73 1.67 24.86
N ASP A 312 -66.60 1.04 23.69
CA ASP A 312 -66.56 1.61 22.35
C ASP A 312 -65.32 2.42 21.92
N LEU A 313 -64.57 1.86 20.97
CA LEU A 313 -64.81 2.16 19.55
C LEU A 313 -64.02 1.20 18.64
N ASP A 314 -64.77 0.65 17.69
CA ASP A 314 -64.34 -0.21 16.59
C ASP A 314 -63.32 0.44 15.64
N GLY A 315 -62.53 -0.43 15.02
CA GLY A 315 -62.13 -0.26 13.63
C GLY A 315 -60.67 0.08 13.38
N VAL A 316 -59.91 -0.92 12.93
CA VAL A 316 -59.22 -0.96 11.62
C VAL A 316 -58.31 -2.20 11.62
N GLY A 317 -58.57 -3.10 10.66
CA GLY A 317 -57.85 -4.36 10.48
C GLY A 317 -56.40 -4.20 9.99
N PRO A 318 -55.60 -5.28 10.03
CA PRO A 318 -54.16 -5.21 9.80
C PRO A 318 -53.80 -5.45 8.32
N PRO A 319 -52.74 -4.81 7.81
CA PRO A 319 -51.95 -5.36 6.73
C PRO A 319 -50.63 -5.89 7.32
N SER A 320 -50.48 -7.20 7.40
CA SER A 320 -49.78 -8.03 6.39
C SER A 320 -48.26 -7.76 6.37
N SER A 321 -47.56 -8.69 7.03
CA SER A 321 -46.14 -8.98 6.88
C SER A 321 -45.78 -9.28 5.43
N GLU A 322 -44.87 -8.50 4.85
CA GLU A 322 -44.11 -8.90 3.66
C GLU A 322 -42.67 -9.28 4.04
N PRO A 323 -42.15 -10.42 3.54
CA PRO A 323 -40.83 -10.92 3.88
C PRO A 323 -39.72 -10.30 3.01
N LEU A 324 -38.54 -10.21 3.62
CA LEU A 324 -37.25 -9.91 3.01
C LEU A 324 -37.07 -10.54 1.62
N GLN A 325 -36.92 -9.70 0.59
CA GLN A 325 -36.49 -10.15 -0.73
C GLN A 325 -35.06 -10.70 -0.66
N ARG A 326 -34.97 -12.01 -0.90
CA ARG A 326 -33.75 -12.76 -1.16
C ARG A 326 -33.23 -12.35 -2.54
N VAL A 327 -32.11 -11.64 -2.57
CA VAL A 327 -31.38 -11.37 -3.83
C VAL A 327 -30.56 -12.61 -4.15
N ASP A 328 -31.05 -13.41 -5.10
CA ASP A 328 -30.30 -14.53 -5.66
C ASP A 328 -29.17 -14.00 -6.56
N ILE A 329 -27.93 -14.28 -6.17
CA ILE A 329 -26.74 -13.99 -6.97
C ILE A 329 -26.61 -15.13 -8.00
N VAL A 330 -26.94 -14.81 -9.25
CA VAL A 330 -26.72 -15.69 -10.41
C VAL A 330 -25.25 -15.58 -10.82
N TRP A 331 -24.54 -16.70 -10.76
CA TRP A 331 -23.22 -16.86 -11.38
C TRP A 331 -23.42 -17.05 -12.88
N LEU A 332 -22.90 -16.12 -13.69
CA LEU A 332 -22.74 -16.31 -15.12
C LEU A 332 -21.31 -16.78 -15.38
N ASP A 333 -21.17 -18.10 -15.51
CA ASP A 333 -20.07 -18.70 -16.25
C ASP A 333 -20.37 -18.54 -17.74
N SER A 334 -19.41 -18.00 -18.50
CA SER A 334 -19.27 -18.33 -19.92
C SER A 334 -17.84 -18.11 -20.35
N GLU A 335 -17.17 -19.24 -20.59
CA GLU A 335 -16.07 -19.41 -21.51
C GLU A 335 -16.53 -19.12 -22.97
N ASP A 336 -15.54 -19.03 -23.86
CA ASP A 336 -15.58 -19.10 -25.33
C ASP A 336 -16.08 -17.86 -26.12
N ASN A 337 -15.14 -17.00 -26.54
CA ASN A 337 -14.64 -16.94 -27.94
C ASN A 337 -13.55 -15.85 -28.08
#